data_AF-A0A6V7J9B0-F1
#
_entry.id   AF-A0A6V7J9B0-F1
#
_cell.length_a   1.000
_cell.length_b   1.000
_cell.length_c   1.000
_cell.angle_alpha   90.00
_cell.angle_beta   90.00
_cell.angle_gamma   90.00
#
_symmetry.space_group_name_H-M   'P 1'
#
loop_
_entity.id
_entity.type
_entity.pdbx_description
1 polymer ?
#
loop_
_entity_poly.entity_id
_entity_poly.type
_entity_poly.pdbx_seq_one_letter_code
_entity_poly.pdbx_strand_id
1 'polypeptide(L)'
;LYRERITQVDTKLSEVRVGKSEEYLVPLERLKENMKIKTEVAGVLKTLRLQNIQNKFHAEEQAAAQNFQSEKELLWDSIHSDLQENIRRLEEDRNNVDIHADLWFNSNGRRRRGHADRRRAVSVSGPYIVYMLNDADILEDWAIIKKSLSSRTAPIL
;
A
#
# COMPACT_ATOMS: atom_id res chain seq x y z
N LEU A 1 -58.25 69.96 -14.08
CA LEU A 1 -57.82 69.06 -12.99
C LEU A 1 -58.55 67.72 -12.97
N TYR A 2 -59.76 67.56 -12.39
CA TYR A 2 -60.41 66.23 -12.32
C TYR A 2 -60.75 65.62 -13.69
N ARG A 3 -61.29 66.44 -14.60
CA ARG A 3 -61.64 66.01 -15.96
C ARG A 3 -60.43 65.51 -16.75
N GLU A 4 -59.34 66.28 -16.75
CA GLU A 4 -58.08 65.88 -17.39
C GLU A 4 -57.49 64.58 -16.81
N ARG A 5 -57.63 64.37 -15.50
CA ARG A 5 -57.16 63.15 -14.84
C ARG A 5 -57.94 61.93 -15.32
N ILE A 6 -59.26 62.05 -15.47
CA ILE A 6 -60.11 60.98 -16.02
C ILE A 6 -59.69 60.69 -17.47
N THR A 7 -59.53 61.73 -18.30
CA THR A 7 -59.12 61.55 -19.70
C THR A 7 -57.77 60.86 -19.83
N GLN A 8 -56.77 61.22 -19.00
CA GLN A 8 -55.46 60.55 -18.97
C GLN A 8 -55.56 59.07 -18.58
N VAL A 9 -56.44 58.72 -17.65
CA VAL A 9 -56.65 57.33 -17.23
C VAL A 9 -57.33 56.53 -18.34
N ASP A 10 -58.34 57.12 -19.00
CA ASP A 10 -59.03 56.48 -20.12
C ASP A 10 -58.11 56.25 -21.33
N THR A 11 -57.20 57.19 -21.65
CA THR A 11 -56.19 56.96 -22.69
C THR A 11 -55.23 55.83 -22.31
N LYS A 12 -54.71 55.82 -21.08
CA LYS A 12 -53.83 54.72 -20.63
C LYS A 12 -54.54 53.36 -20.65
N LEU A 13 -55.80 53.29 -20.21
CA LEU A 13 -56.59 52.05 -20.27
C LEU A 13 -56.85 51.59 -21.70
N SER A 14 -57.08 52.54 -22.62
CA SER A 14 -57.23 52.25 -24.06
C SER A 14 -55.93 51.72 -24.66
N GLU A 15 -54.78 52.35 -24.36
CA GLU A 15 -53.46 51.89 -24.79
C GLU A 15 -53.13 50.49 -24.28
N VAL A 16 -53.50 50.17 -23.03
CA VAL A 16 -53.35 48.83 -22.47
C VAL A 16 -54.27 47.83 -23.19
N ARG A 17 -55.54 48.17 -23.43
CA ARG A 17 -56.49 47.30 -24.16
C ARG A 17 -56.05 46.99 -25.59
N VAL A 18 -55.43 47.96 -26.27
CA VAL A 18 -54.91 47.78 -27.64
C VAL A 18 -53.50 47.16 -27.63
N GLY A 19 -52.90 46.94 -26.45
CA GLY A 19 -51.58 46.33 -26.30
C GLY A 19 -50.43 47.24 -26.74
N LYS A 20 -50.64 48.55 -26.77
CA LYS A 20 -49.64 49.57 -27.16
C LYS A 20 -49.04 50.32 -25.96
N SER A 21 -49.45 49.98 -24.75
CA SER A 21 -48.94 50.65 -23.55
C SER A 21 -47.46 50.34 -23.34
N GLU A 22 -46.62 51.36 -23.53
CA GLU A 22 -45.16 51.25 -23.37
C GLU A 22 -44.75 50.87 -21.95
N GLU A 23 -45.52 51.33 -20.94
CA GLU A 23 -45.30 51.00 -19.52
C GLU A 23 -45.32 49.47 -19.27
N TYR A 24 -46.06 48.71 -20.08
CA TYR A 24 -46.11 47.24 -20.00
C TYR A 24 -45.20 46.55 -21.02
N LEU A 25 -45.10 47.09 -22.24
CA LEU A 25 -44.31 46.48 -23.31
C LEU A 25 -42.81 46.46 -22.99
N VAL A 26 -42.27 47.53 -22.42
CA VAL A 26 -40.84 47.63 -22.10
C VAL A 26 -40.42 46.60 -21.03
N PRO A 27 -41.12 46.46 -19.88
CA PRO A 27 -40.83 45.39 -18.93
C PRO A 27 -41.03 43.98 -19.51
N LEU A 28 -42.04 43.79 -20.37
CA LEU A 28 -42.29 42.50 -21.02
C LEU A 28 -41.16 42.10 -21.95
N GLU A 29 -40.63 43.02 -22.75
CA GLU A 29 -39.50 42.78 -23.64
C GLU A 29 -38.23 42.41 -22.84
N ARG A 30 -37.95 43.15 -21.76
CA ARG A 30 -36.85 42.80 -20.82
C ARG A 30 -37.02 41.41 -20.23
N LEU A 31 -38.24 41.02 -19.86
CA LEU A 31 -38.49 39.68 -19.30
C LEU A 31 -38.27 38.59 -20.35
N LYS A 32 -38.70 38.82 -21.60
CA LYS A 32 -38.46 37.90 -22.72
C LYS A 32 -36.95 37.74 -23.00
N GLU A 33 -36.20 38.84 -23.00
CA GLU A 33 -34.74 38.81 -23.16
C GLU A 33 -34.08 38.02 -22.02
N ASN A 34 -34.46 38.29 -20.78
CA ASN A 34 -33.97 37.55 -19.62
C ASN A 34 -34.27 36.05 -19.69
N MET A 35 -35.47 35.68 -20.16
CA MET A 35 -35.84 34.27 -20.35
C MET A 35 -34.96 33.60 -21.41
N LYS A 36 -34.70 34.29 -22.53
CA LYS A 36 -33.81 33.81 -23.58
C LYS A 36 -32.40 33.58 -23.05
N ILE A 37 -31.80 34.58 -22.40
CA ILE A 37 -30.47 34.49 -21.78
C ILE A 37 -30.39 33.33 -20.79
N LYS A 38 -31.38 33.21 -19.89
CA LYS A 38 -31.41 32.10 -18.91
C LYS A 38 -31.46 30.73 -19.57
N THR A 39 -32.19 30.62 -20.69
CA THR A 39 -32.27 29.37 -21.45
C THR A 39 -30.94 29.01 -22.10
N GLU A 40 -30.26 29.99 -22.70
CA GLU A 40 -28.93 29.81 -23.29
C GLU A 40 -27.89 29.41 -22.23
N VAL A 41 -27.85 30.12 -21.10
CA VAL A 41 -26.97 29.81 -19.96
C VAL A 41 -27.22 28.40 -19.43
N ALA A 42 -28.49 28.00 -19.28
CA ALA A 42 -28.83 26.65 -18.85
C ALA A 42 -28.35 25.58 -19.86
N GLY A 43 -28.42 25.89 -21.16
CA GLY A 43 -27.88 25.03 -22.22
C GLY A 43 -26.36 24.83 -22.09
N VAL A 44 -25.61 25.93 -21.94
CA VAL A 44 -24.15 25.88 -21.73
C VAL A 44 -23.80 25.12 -20.46
N LEU A 45 -24.50 25.39 -19.35
CA LEU A 45 -24.29 24.70 -18.08
C LEU A 45 -24.51 23.19 -18.19
N LYS A 46 -25.54 22.76 -18.94
CA LYS A 46 -25.79 21.34 -19.19
C LYS A 46 -24.60 20.70 -19.93
N THR A 47 -24.10 21.34 -20.98
CA THR A 47 -22.95 20.85 -21.74
C THR A 47 -21.71 20.70 -20.87
N LEU A 48 -21.40 21.72 -20.06
CA LEU A 48 -20.25 21.67 -19.13
C LEU A 48 -20.40 20.58 -18.08
N ARG A 49 -21.61 20.34 -17.57
CA ARG A 49 -21.87 19.25 -16.62
C ARG A 49 -21.65 17.89 -17.25
N LEU A 50 -22.11 17.68 -18.48
CA LEU A 50 -21.89 16.42 -19.21
C LEU A 50 -20.40 16.19 -19.47
N GLN A 51 -19.68 17.22 -19.91
CA GLN A 51 -18.22 17.16 -20.08
C GLN A 51 -17.51 16.84 -18.76
N ASN A 52 -17.94 17.42 -17.64
CA ASN A 52 -17.36 17.12 -16.33
C ASN A 52 -17.56 15.65 -15.93
N ILE A 53 -18.75 15.10 -16.18
CA ILE A 53 -19.03 13.68 -15.93
C ILE A 53 -18.12 12.80 -16.77
N GLN A 54 -17.96 13.12 -18.05
CA GLN A 54 -17.10 12.35 -18.95
C GLN A 54 -15.62 12.43 -18.55
N ASN A 55 -15.15 13.62 -18.14
CA ASN A 55 -13.78 13.78 -17.63
C ASN A 55 -13.56 12.96 -16.35
N LYS A 56 -14.52 12.94 -15.42
CA LYS A 56 -14.45 12.11 -14.22
C LYS A 56 -14.42 10.63 -14.55
N PHE A 57 -15.25 10.19 -15.51
CA PHE A 57 -15.26 8.82 -15.97
C PHE A 57 -13.90 8.39 -16.52
N HIS A 58 -13.31 9.16 -17.44
CA HIS A 58 -12.00 8.84 -18.01
C HIS A 58 -10.87 8.91 -16.98
N ALA A 59 -10.93 9.85 -16.04
CA ALA A 59 -9.96 9.93 -14.95
C ALA A 59 -10.01 8.68 -14.05
N GLU A 60 -11.22 8.21 -13.72
CA GLU A 60 -11.40 7.00 -12.92
C GLU A 60 -10.94 5.75 -13.66
N GLU A 61 -11.26 5.64 -14.95
CA GLU A 61 -10.82 4.55 -15.82
C GLU A 61 -9.28 4.47 -15.86
N GLN A 62 -8.62 5.61 -16.04
CA GLN A 62 -7.16 5.69 -16.03
C GLN A 62 -6.57 5.35 -14.66
N ALA A 63 -7.14 5.89 -13.58
CA ALA A 63 -6.68 5.63 -12.22
C ALA A 63 -6.80 4.14 -11.87
N ALA A 64 -7.91 3.49 -12.23
CA ALA A 64 -8.11 2.06 -12.02
C ALA A 64 -7.10 1.21 -12.80
N ALA A 65 -6.85 1.55 -14.07
CA ALA A 65 -5.86 0.85 -14.89
C ALA A 65 -4.44 0.98 -14.34
N GLN A 66 -4.06 2.19 -13.92
CA GLN A 66 -2.75 2.45 -13.28
C GLN A 66 -2.62 1.69 -11.95
N ASN A 67 -3.65 1.75 -11.10
CA ASN A 67 -3.65 1.05 -9.82
C ASN A 67 -3.48 -0.46 -10.01
N PHE A 68 -4.21 -1.06 -10.95
CA PHE A 68 -4.07 -2.49 -11.26
C PHE A 68 -2.65 -2.85 -11.71
N GLN A 69 -2.06 -2.03 -12.61
CA GLN A 69 -0.70 -2.29 -13.07
C GLN A 69 0.33 -2.14 -11.94
N SER A 70 0.19 -1.12 -11.08
CA SER A 70 1.06 -0.94 -9.93
C SER A 70 0.93 -2.06 -8.90
N GLU A 71 -0.29 -2.51 -8.58
CA GLU A 71 -0.49 -3.64 -7.67
C GLU A 71 0.13 -4.93 -8.20
N LYS A 72 0.00 -5.17 -9.50
CA LYS A 72 0.63 -6.32 -10.17
C LYS A 72 2.15 -6.26 -10.04
N GLU A 73 2.77 -5.10 -10.28
CA GLU A 73 4.21 -4.90 -10.15
C GLU A 73 4.68 -5.10 -8.70
N LEU A 74 3.98 -4.50 -7.73
CA LEU A 74 4.27 -4.67 -6.31
C LEU A 74 4.18 -6.14 -5.87
N LEU A 75 3.21 -6.90 -6.38
CA LEU A 75 3.10 -8.33 -6.11
C LEU A 75 4.30 -9.11 -6.65
N TRP A 76 4.73 -8.80 -7.88
CA TRP A 76 5.92 -9.43 -8.47
C TRP A 76 7.18 -9.12 -7.66
N ASP A 77 7.36 -7.87 -7.24
CA ASP A 77 8.49 -7.46 -6.41
C ASP A 77 8.48 -8.17 -5.05
N SER A 78 7.30 -8.30 -4.43
CA SER A 78 7.13 -9.04 -3.16
C SER A 78 7.52 -10.51 -3.33
N ILE A 79 7.01 -11.19 -4.36
CA ILE A 79 7.33 -12.60 -4.63
C ILE A 79 8.83 -12.75 -4.90
N HIS A 80 9.41 -11.84 -5.67
CA HIS A 80 10.83 -11.86 -5.98
C HIS A 80 11.69 -11.71 -4.72
N SER A 81 11.35 -10.74 -3.86
CA SER A 81 12.01 -10.51 -2.58
C SER A 81 11.92 -11.74 -1.67
N ASP A 82 10.75 -12.36 -1.55
CA ASP A 82 10.54 -13.57 -0.73
C ASP A 82 11.38 -14.75 -1.25
N LEU A 83 11.46 -14.92 -2.56
CA LEU A 83 12.30 -15.97 -3.16
C LEU A 83 13.79 -15.70 -2.93
N GLN A 84 14.25 -14.45 -3.05
CA GLN A 84 15.63 -14.08 -2.77
C GLN A 84 16.01 -14.33 -1.31
N GLU A 85 15.13 -13.97 -0.36
CA GLU A 85 15.35 -14.23 1.07
C GLU A 85 15.38 -15.73 1.36
N ASN A 86 14.49 -16.52 0.74
CA ASN A 86 14.50 -17.98 0.88
C ASN A 86 15.79 -18.60 0.34
N ILE A 87 16.27 -18.15 -0.83
CA ILE A 87 17.55 -18.59 -1.40
C ILE A 87 18.69 -18.28 -0.44
N ARG A 88 18.76 -17.05 0.07
CA ARG A 88 19.79 -16.62 1.03
C ARG A 88 19.79 -17.49 2.29
N ARG A 89 18.62 -17.76 2.87
CA ARG A 89 18.51 -18.63 4.07
C ARG A 89 19.01 -20.04 3.79
N LEU A 90 18.67 -20.61 2.64
CA LEU A 90 19.15 -21.94 2.25
C LEU A 90 20.67 -21.97 2.05
N GLU A 91 21.26 -20.91 1.51
CA GLU A 91 22.71 -20.79 1.39
C GLU A 91 23.40 -20.66 2.76
N GLU A 92 22.84 -19.86 3.66
CA GLU A 92 23.31 -19.71 5.03
C GLU A 92 23.22 -21.05 5.80
N ASP A 93 22.10 -21.76 5.70
CA ASP A 93 21.90 -23.08 6.33
C ASP A 93 22.87 -24.12 5.77
N ARG A 94 23.08 -24.16 4.45
CA ARG A 94 24.07 -25.03 3.81
C ARG A 94 25.48 -24.75 4.35
N ASN A 95 25.89 -23.48 4.35
CA ASN A 95 27.21 -23.09 4.85
C ASN A 95 27.37 -23.42 6.34
N ASN A 96 26.31 -23.27 7.14
CA ASN A 96 26.34 -23.62 8.55
C ASN A 96 26.50 -25.14 8.77
N VAL A 97 25.83 -25.97 7.96
CA VAL A 97 26.03 -27.43 7.97
C VAL A 97 27.45 -27.79 7.56
N ASP A 98 28.01 -27.16 6.53
CA ASP A 98 29.38 -27.38 6.07
C ASP A 98 30.40 -27.01 7.18
N ILE A 99 30.23 -25.86 7.85
CA ILE A 99 31.06 -25.45 8.99
C ILE A 99 30.96 -26.46 10.14
N HIS A 100 29.74 -26.88 10.49
CA HIS A 100 29.53 -27.86 11.55
C HIS A 100 30.15 -29.22 11.23
N ALA A 101 30.06 -29.67 9.98
CA ALA A 101 30.69 -30.90 9.52
C ALA A 101 32.22 -30.80 9.60
N ASP A 102 32.81 -29.69 9.12
CA ASP A 102 34.25 -29.45 9.19
C ASP A 102 34.76 -29.38 10.63
N LEU A 103 34.02 -28.75 11.55
CA LEU A 103 34.34 -28.73 12.98
C LEU A 103 34.28 -30.14 13.59
N TRP A 104 33.29 -30.94 13.23
CA TRP A 104 33.15 -32.34 13.70
C TRP A 104 34.25 -33.25 13.14
N PHE A 105 34.67 -33.07 11.88
CA PHE A 105 35.82 -33.79 11.33
C PHE A 105 37.14 -33.37 11.98
N ASN A 106 37.25 -32.12 12.42
CA ASN A 106 38.42 -31.60 13.12
C ASN A 106 38.48 -32.11 14.58
N SER A 107 37.33 -32.21 15.27
CA SER A 107 37.26 -32.82 16.61
C SER A 107 37.49 -34.33 16.59
N ASN A 108 37.09 -35.03 15.52
CA ASN A 108 37.34 -36.46 15.34
C ASN A 108 38.74 -36.79 14.78
N GLY A 109 39.67 -35.84 14.77
CA GLY A 109 41.10 -36.09 14.59
C GLY A 109 41.52 -36.71 13.24
N ARG A 110 40.68 -36.64 12.20
CA ARG A 110 40.98 -37.24 10.89
C ARG A 110 41.79 -36.33 9.96
N ARG A 111 42.07 -35.07 10.33
CA ARG A 111 43.10 -34.27 9.66
C ARG A 111 44.48 -34.64 10.25
N ARG A 112 45.37 -35.04 9.34
CA ARG A 112 46.69 -35.61 9.56
C ARG A 112 47.44 -35.01 10.75
N ARG A 113 48.01 -35.91 11.57
CA ARG A 113 49.11 -35.67 12.51
C ARG A 113 50.15 -34.72 11.91
N GLY A 114 50.10 -33.47 12.33
CA GLY A 114 51.18 -32.50 12.19
C GLY A 114 51.41 -31.87 13.56
N HIS A 115 52.33 -32.45 14.32
CA HIS A 115 52.96 -31.87 15.50
C HIS A 115 52.03 -31.49 16.69
N ALA A 116 51.59 -32.50 17.46
CA ALA A 116 51.02 -32.26 18.79
C ALA A 116 52.15 -31.85 19.75
N ASP A 117 52.31 -30.55 19.93
CA ASP A 117 53.10 -29.98 21.01
C ASP A 117 52.47 -30.41 22.34
N ARG A 118 53.16 -31.27 23.11
CA ARG A 118 52.65 -31.81 24.36
C ARG A 118 52.51 -30.67 25.36
N ARG A 119 51.29 -30.13 25.52
CA ARG A 119 50.98 -29.16 26.58
C ARG A 119 51.27 -29.82 27.94
N ARG A 120 52.15 -29.19 28.72
CA ARG A 120 52.52 -29.64 30.08
C ARG A 120 51.29 -29.59 30.98
N ALA A 121 51.16 -30.59 31.86
CA ALA A 121 50.08 -30.65 32.84
C ALA A 121 50.12 -29.43 33.77
N VAL A 122 48.97 -28.76 33.91
CA VAL A 122 48.78 -27.61 34.80
C VAL A 122 48.57 -28.13 36.21
N SER A 123 49.45 -27.78 37.16
CA SER A 123 49.23 -28.12 38.57
C SER A 123 48.25 -27.13 39.19
N VAL A 124 47.10 -27.62 39.66
CA VAL A 124 46.14 -26.86 40.46
C VAL A 124 46.20 -27.34 41.91
N SER A 125 46.23 -26.39 42.85
CA SER A 125 46.26 -26.66 44.30
C SER A 125 44.85 -26.57 44.88
N GLY A 126 44.36 -27.68 45.45
CA GLY A 126 43.04 -27.83 46.07
C GLY A 126 42.18 -28.93 45.41
N PRO A 127 41.18 -29.50 46.09
CA PRO A 127 40.31 -30.53 45.51
C PRO A 127 39.53 -29.94 44.33
N TYR A 128 39.89 -30.38 43.12
CA TYR A 128 39.26 -29.96 41.88
C TYR A 128 38.64 -31.18 41.20
N ILE A 129 37.42 -31.02 40.68
CA ILE A 129 36.75 -32.06 39.92
C ILE A 129 37.17 -31.90 38.47
N VAL A 130 38.05 -32.77 37.99
CA VAL A 130 38.29 -32.94 36.55
C VAL A 130 37.27 -33.93 36.04
N TYR A 131 36.30 -33.42 35.29
CA TYR A 131 35.50 -34.30 34.47
C TYR A 131 36.40 -34.75 33.32
N MET A 132 37.02 -35.93 33.48
CA MET A 132 37.75 -36.64 32.42
C MET A 132 36.75 -37.17 31.37
N LEU A 133 35.81 -36.33 30.96
CA LEU A 133 34.85 -36.66 29.91
C LEU A 133 35.57 -36.55 28.57
N ASN A 134 35.43 -37.58 27.75
CA ASN A 134 35.96 -37.56 26.41
C ASN A 134 35.16 -36.55 25.57
N ASP A 135 35.83 -35.83 24.66
CA ASP A 135 35.17 -34.86 23.78
C ASP A 135 34.04 -35.52 22.96
N ALA A 136 34.17 -36.82 22.66
CA ALA A 136 33.13 -37.62 22.01
C ALA A 136 31.84 -37.74 22.85
N ASP A 137 31.97 -38.00 24.15
CA ASP A 137 30.84 -38.18 25.05
C ASP A 137 30.12 -36.83 25.30
N ILE A 138 30.90 -35.74 25.41
CA ILE A 138 30.36 -34.38 25.55
C ILE A 138 29.55 -33.99 24.30
N LEU A 139 30.04 -34.35 23.11
CA LEU A 139 29.35 -34.06 21.85
C LEU A 139 28.10 -34.93 21.66
N GLU A 140 28.14 -36.18 22.10
CA GLU A 140 26.96 -37.06 22.12
C GLU A 140 25.87 -36.51 23.04
N ASP A 141 26.23 -36.14 24.27
CA ASP A 141 25.30 -35.53 25.23
C ASP A 141 24.75 -34.20 24.69
N TRP A 142 25.57 -33.36 24.08
CA TRP A 142 25.12 -32.13 23.45
C TRP A 142 24.15 -32.38 22.29
N ALA A 143 24.39 -33.39 21.45
CA ALA A 143 23.49 -33.77 20.37
C ALA A 143 22.15 -34.30 20.91
N ILE A 144 22.17 -35.08 21.99
CA ILE A 144 20.97 -35.56 22.69
C ILE A 144 20.18 -34.37 23.24
N ILE A 145 20.84 -33.41 23.89
CA ILE A 145 20.21 -32.20 24.41
C ILE A 145 19.57 -31.39 23.27
N LYS A 146 20.29 -31.15 22.18
CA LYS A 146 19.78 -30.40 21.02
C LYS A 146 18.57 -31.09 20.39
N LYS A 147 18.61 -32.40 20.19
CA LYS A 147 17.49 -33.20 19.68
C LYS A 147 16.27 -33.09 20.59
N SER A 148 16.47 -33.12 21.91
CA SER A 148 15.39 -32.96 22.88
C SER A 148 14.76 -31.55 22.84
N LEU A 149 15.56 -30.50 22.64
CA LEU A 149 15.08 -29.12 22.51
C LEU A 149 14.27 -28.92 21.23
N SER A 150 14.73 -29.45 20.09
CA SER A 150 13.99 -29.38 18.82
C SER A 150 12.66 -30.14 18.88
N SER A 151 12.57 -31.23 19.65
CA SER A 151 11.32 -31.96 19.85
C SER A 151 10.30 -31.24 20.74
N ARG A 152 10.75 -30.37 21.66
CA ARG A 152 9.88 -29.58 22.54
C ARG A 152 9.24 -28.37 21.86
N THR A 153 9.80 -27.92 20.75
CA THR A 153 9.26 -26.81 19.94
C THR A 153 8.22 -27.24 18.90
N ALA A 154 7.91 -28.54 18.79
CA ALA A 154 6.74 -28.97 18.06
C ALA A 154 5.48 -28.57 18.84
N PRO A 155 4.54 -27.80 18.24
CA PRO A 155 3.32 -27.41 18.94
C PRO A 155 2.54 -28.68 19.30
N ILE A 156 2.10 -28.76 20.56
CA ILE A 156 1.07 -29.69 20.98
C ILE A 156 -0.19 -29.31 20.18
N LEU A 157 -0.67 -30.23 19.34
CA LEU A 157 -1.97 -30.14 18.68
C LEU A 157 -3.10 -30.00 19.71
#